data_AF-A0A6M6DZ18-F1
#
_entry.id   AF-A0A6M6DZ18-F1
#
_cell.length_a   1.000
_cell.length_b   1.000
_cell.length_c   1.000
_cell.angle_alpha   90.00
_cell.angle_beta   90.00
_cell.angle_gamma   90.00
#
_symmetry.space_group_name_H-M   'P 1'
#
loop_
_entity.id
_entity.type
_entity.pdbx_description
1 polymer ?
#
loop_
_entity_poly.entity_id
_entity_poly.type
_entity_poly.pdbx_seq_one_letter_code
_entity_poly.pdbx_strand_id
1 'polypeptide(L)'
;MNVKYFLIDKGKEEIAGPDIESNTKIKKTFSIEEIETLIEEPNVLLFVNKHDNLLEPIFKEELLEKWGKEFVSNINTNDCGSVDDYENGYFYYIDVWEMGEKAKIVVFSLQH
;
A
#
# COMPACT_ATOMS: atom_id res chain seq x y z
N MET A 1 -5.58 -19.09 -0.73
CA MET A 1 -5.64 -18.63 -2.14
C MET A 1 -4.35 -17.87 -2.40
N ASN A 2 -3.61 -18.17 -3.47
CA ASN A 2 -2.43 -17.36 -3.85
C ASN A 2 -2.97 -16.10 -4.52
N VAL A 3 -2.84 -14.98 -3.82
CA VAL A 3 -3.34 -13.68 -4.27
C VAL A 3 -2.19 -12.98 -4.99
N LYS A 4 -2.23 -12.97 -6.32
CA LYS A 4 -1.19 -12.33 -7.13
C LYS A 4 -1.48 -10.85 -7.26
N TYR A 5 -0.47 -10.01 -7.06
CA TYR A 5 -0.59 -8.56 -7.10
C TYR A 5 0.16 -8.00 -8.31
N PHE A 6 -0.57 -7.40 -9.25
CA PHE A 6 0.01 -6.95 -10.52
C PHE A 6 0.08 -5.43 -10.59
N LEU A 7 1.21 -4.93 -11.11
CA LEU A 7 1.42 -3.53 -11.47
C LEU A 7 0.64 -3.21 -12.74
N ILE A 8 -0.16 -2.13 -12.75
CA ILE A 8 -0.91 -1.69 -13.93
C ILE A 8 -0.38 -0.34 -14.44
N ASP A 9 -0.12 -0.25 -15.74
CA ASP A 9 0.10 1.03 -16.43
C ASP A 9 -1.25 1.64 -16.80
N LYS A 10 -1.66 2.70 -16.07
CA LYS A 10 -2.91 3.42 -16.29
C LYS A 10 -3.03 4.05 -17.68
N GLY A 11 -1.93 4.34 -18.35
CA GLY A 11 -1.95 4.91 -19.71
C GLY A 11 -2.28 3.88 -20.79
N LYS A 12 -2.11 2.59 -20.48
CA LYS A 12 -2.28 1.47 -21.43
C LYS A 12 -3.29 0.43 -20.99
N GLU A 13 -3.76 0.48 -19.74
CA GLU A 13 -4.60 -0.56 -19.11
C GLU A 13 -3.96 -1.95 -19.18
N GLU A 14 -2.62 -2.02 -19.14
CA GLU A 14 -1.85 -3.27 -19.25
C GLU A 14 -1.09 -3.57 -17.96
N ILE A 15 -0.87 -4.87 -17.69
CA ILE A 15 0.02 -5.33 -16.63
C ILE A 15 1.46 -4.96 -17.00
N ALA A 16 2.08 -4.09 -16.21
CA ALA A 16 3.35 -3.45 -16.51
C ALA A 16 4.51 -3.88 -15.61
N GLY A 17 4.35 -4.96 -14.83
CA GLY A 17 5.45 -5.43 -14.00
C GLY A 17 5.21 -6.78 -13.32
N PRO A 18 6.26 -7.28 -12.61
CA PRO A 18 6.22 -8.57 -11.94
C PRO A 18 5.23 -8.58 -10.78
N ASP A 19 4.78 -9.79 -10.42
CA ASP A 19 3.97 -10.03 -9.23
C ASP A 19 4.75 -9.60 -7.99
N ILE A 20 4.21 -8.68 -7.18
CA ILE A 20 4.96 -8.19 -6.01
C ILE A 20 5.16 -9.29 -4.96
N GLU A 21 4.42 -10.40 -5.01
CA GLU A 21 4.67 -11.59 -4.17
C GLU A 21 6.04 -12.24 -4.44
N SER A 22 6.73 -11.91 -5.54
CA SER A 22 8.12 -12.34 -5.73
C SER A 22 9.12 -11.64 -4.80
N ASN A 23 8.68 -10.59 -4.08
CA ASN A 23 9.50 -9.81 -3.16
C ASN A 23 9.32 -10.26 -1.70
N THR A 24 10.25 -9.88 -0.83
CA THR A 24 10.19 -10.23 0.59
C THR A 24 9.21 -9.31 1.31
N LYS A 25 8.06 -9.83 1.75
CA LYS A 25 7.12 -9.07 2.60
C LYS A 25 7.69 -8.84 4.00
N ILE A 26 7.72 -7.58 4.44
CA ILE A 26 8.08 -7.21 5.81
C ILE A 26 6.87 -7.43 6.70
N LYS A 27 6.92 -8.45 7.56
CA LYS A 27 5.86 -8.78 8.52
C LYS A 27 6.11 -8.08 9.85
N LYS A 28 5.70 -6.82 9.94
CA LYS A 28 5.73 -6.04 11.18
C LYS A 28 4.59 -5.03 11.21
N THR A 29 4.19 -4.63 12.41
CA THR A 29 3.38 -3.42 12.63
C THR A 29 4.25 -2.19 12.39
N PHE A 30 3.74 -1.21 11.64
CA PHE A 30 4.40 0.07 11.41
C PHE A 30 3.72 1.18 12.22
N SER A 31 4.47 2.09 12.85
CA SER A 31 3.86 3.30 13.39
C SER A 31 3.45 4.27 12.28
N ILE A 32 2.55 5.21 12.58
CA ILE A 32 2.17 6.27 11.63
C ILE A 32 3.41 7.05 11.16
N GLU A 33 4.31 7.40 12.09
CA GLU A 33 5.57 8.11 11.79
C GLU A 33 6.51 7.28 10.89
N GLU A 34 6.58 5.96 11.09
CA GLU A 34 7.36 5.08 10.22
C GLU A 34 6.79 5.06 8.79
N ILE A 35 5.47 5.08 8.66
CA ILE A 35 4.81 5.10 7.34
C ILE A 35 5.04 6.44 6.65
N GLU A 36 4.91 7.56 7.35
CA GLU A 36 5.22 8.88 6.81
C GLU A 36 6.67 8.94 6.31
N THR A 37 7.60 8.41 7.10
CA THR A 37 9.01 8.31 6.70
C THR A 37 9.18 7.46 5.44
N LEU A 38 8.49 6.32 5.34
CA LEU A 38 8.53 5.46 4.15
C LEU A 38 7.96 6.15 2.90
N ILE A 39 6.87 6.91 3.04
CA ILE A 39 6.29 7.69 1.94
C ILE A 39 7.28 8.77 1.47
N GLU A 40 8.08 9.30 2.38
CA GLU A 40 9.07 10.32 2.04
C GLU A 40 10.36 9.79 1.40
N GLU A 41 10.69 8.51 1.61
CA GLU A 41 11.91 7.88 1.09
C GLU A 41 12.00 7.91 -0.46
N PRO A 42 13.16 8.25 -1.04
CA PRO A 42 13.31 8.42 -2.49
C PRO A 42 13.25 7.12 -3.30
N ASN A 43 13.46 5.97 -2.66
CA ASN A 43 13.47 4.65 -3.31
C ASN A 43 12.27 3.81 -2.90
N VAL A 44 11.10 4.44 -2.79
CA VAL A 44 9.85 3.77 -2.45
C VAL A 44 8.87 3.87 -3.60
N LEU A 45 8.32 2.73 -3.98
CA LEU A 45 7.22 2.62 -4.92
C LEU A 45 5.91 2.56 -4.13
N LEU A 46 4.98 3.44 -4.45
CA LEU A 46 3.73 3.62 -3.74
C LEU A 46 2.57 3.12 -4.60
N PHE A 47 1.71 2.29 -4.00
CA PHE A 47 0.56 1.72 -4.68
C PHE A 47 -0.69 1.77 -3.81
N VAL A 48 -1.85 1.90 -4.45
CA VAL A 48 -3.14 1.69 -3.79
C VAL A 48 -3.79 0.45 -4.40
N ASN A 49 -4.23 -0.46 -3.54
CA ASN A 49 -5.06 -1.59 -3.92
C ASN A 49 -6.52 -1.28 -3.56
N LYS A 50 -7.32 -0.92 -4.56
CA LYS A 50 -8.72 -0.53 -4.35
C LYS A 50 -9.69 -1.70 -4.45
N HIS A 51 -9.45 -2.68 -5.34
CA HIS A 51 -10.23 -3.91 -5.50
C HIS A 51 -9.44 -4.95 -6.31
N ASP A 52 -9.81 -6.24 -6.20
CA ASP A 52 -9.37 -7.36 -7.05
C ASP A 52 -7.84 -7.61 -7.15
N ASN A 53 -7.06 -7.16 -6.16
CA ASN A 53 -5.59 -7.32 -6.11
C ASN A 53 -4.86 -6.58 -7.24
N LEU A 54 -5.49 -5.55 -7.78
CA LEU A 54 -4.92 -4.66 -8.78
C LEU A 54 -4.19 -3.53 -8.05
N LEU A 55 -2.88 -3.42 -8.29
CA LEU A 55 -2.06 -2.36 -7.72
C LEU A 55 -2.02 -1.16 -8.66
N GLU A 56 -2.70 -0.10 -8.26
CA GLU A 56 -2.63 1.18 -8.95
C GLU A 56 -1.43 1.98 -8.44
N PRO A 57 -0.48 2.41 -9.30
CA PRO A 57 0.55 3.33 -8.87
C PRO A 57 -0.08 4.66 -8.42
N ILE A 58 0.45 5.22 -7.34
CA ILE A 58 0.10 6.55 -6.86
C ILE A 58 1.35 7.40 -6.76
N PHE A 59 1.29 8.64 -7.22
CA PHE A 59 2.39 9.59 -7.08
C PHE A 59 2.52 10.04 -5.64
N LYS A 60 3.75 10.34 -5.20
CA LYS A 60 4.04 10.76 -3.84
C LYS A 60 3.22 12.00 -3.44
N GLU A 61 3.13 12.98 -4.33
CA GLU A 61 2.38 14.22 -4.10
C GLU A 61 0.88 13.95 -3.91
N GLU A 62 0.32 13.07 -4.74
CA GLU A 62 -1.10 12.64 -4.62
C GLU A 62 -1.33 11.87 -3.32
N LEU A 63 -0.41 10.98 -2.94
CA LEU A 63 -0.50 10.22 -1.71
C LEU A 63 -0.43 11.12 -0.48
N LEU A 64 0.47 12.10 -0.44
CA LEU A 64 0.59 13.05 0.68
C LEU A 64 -0.67 13.92 0.82
N GLU A 65 -1.28 14.34 -0.29
CA GLU A 65 -2.54 15.08 -0.24
C GLU A 65 -3.67 14.21 0.33
N LYS A 66 -3.75 12.95 -0.10
CA LYS A 66 -4.71 11.98 0.45
C LYS A 66 -4.38 11.57 1.89
N TRP A 67 -3.11 11.60 2.27
CA TRP A 67 -2.66 11.22 3.61
C TRP A 67 -3.28 12.10 4.70
N GLY A 68 -3.19 13.42 4.50
CA GLY A 68 -3.76 14.40 5.43
C GLY A 68 -5.28 14.52 5.40
N LYS A 69 -5.97 13.94 4.41
CA LYS A 69 -7.43 14.04 4.24
C LYS A 69 -8.17 12.74 4.56
N GLU A 70 -7.62 11.60 4.14
CA GLU A 70 -8.32 10.32 4.06
C GLU A 70 -7.60 9.20 4.85
N PHE A 71 -6.27 9.08 4.73
CA PHE A 71 -5.55 7.93 5.30
C PHE A 71 -5.33 8.04 6.81
N VAL A 72 -4.85 9.17 7.34
CA VAL A 72 -4.54 9.30 8.79
C VAL A 72 -5.70 8.88 9.70
N SER A 73 -6.93 9.19 9.29
CA SER A 73 -8.13 8.88 10.08
C SER A 73 -8.65 7.46 9.89
N ASN A 74 -8.18 6.73 8.88
CA ASN A 74 -8.73 5.43 8.46
C ASN A 74 -7.64 4.37 8.19
N ILE A 75 -6.49 4.45 8.87
CA ILE A 75 -5.36 3.53 8.63
C ILE A 75 -5.21 2.49 9.73
N ASN A 76 -5.23 1.21 9.35
CA ASN A 76 -4.92 0.11 10.24
C ASN A 76 -3.45 -0.28 10.07
N THR A 77 -2.67 -0.02 11.10
CA THR A 77 -1.26 -0.32 11.14
C THR A 77 -0.93 -1.72 11.67
N ASN A 78 -1.92 -2.45 12.20
CA ASN A 78 -1.73 -3.79 12.74
C ASN A 78 -1.79 -4.85 11.63
N ASP A 79 -0.74 -5.67 11.56
CA ASP A 79 -0.55 -6.79 10.60
C ASP A 79 -1.56 -7.96 10.80
N CYS A 80 -2.48 -7.82 11.75
CA CYS A 80 -3.56 -8.75 12.03
C CYS A 80 -4.68 -8.06 12.82
N GLY A 81 -5.90 -8.09 12.28
CA GLY A 81 -7.12 -7.74 13.02
C GLY A 81 -8.22 -7.30 12.08
N SER A 82 -9.35 -8.01 12.09
CA SER A 82 -10.62 -7.44 11.63
C SER A 82 -10.96 -6.30 12.58
N VAL A 83 -11.13 -5.09 12.06
CA VAL A 83 -11.43 -3.92 12.88
C VAL A 83 -12.86 -3.54 12.61
N ASP A 84 -13.76 -4.02 13.46
CA ASP A 84 -15.20 -3.69 13.43
C ASP A 84 -15.48 -2.20 13.77
N ASP A 85 -14.46 -1.39 14.07
CA ASP A 85 -14.57 -0.11 14.79
C ASP A 85 -14.24 1.16 13.96
N TYR A 86 -14.06 1.12 12.64
CA TYR A 86 -13.96 2.36 11.85
C TYR A 86 -15.35 2.94 11.57
N GLU A 87 -15.59 4.20 11.95
CA GLU A 87 -16.89 4.89 11.83
C GLU A 87 -17.51 4.82 10.42
N ASN A 88 -16.69 4.65 9.38
CA ASN A 88 -17.13 4.61 8.00
C ASN A 88 -17.20 3.19 7.40
N GLY A 89 -16.75 2.15 8.12
CA GLY A 89 -16.70 0.78 7.58
C GLY A 89 -15.67 0.58 6.45
N TYR A 90 -14.65 1.43 6.38
CA TYR A 90 -13.52 1.30 5.48
C TYR A 90 -12.22 1.64 6.20
N PHE A 91 -11.17 0.90 5.91
CA PHE A 91 -9.84 1.19 6.43
C PHE A 91 -8.74 0.69 5.50
N TYR A 92 -7.58 1.34 5.56
CA TYR A 92 -6.43 1.00 4.74
C TYR A 92 -5.45 0.14 5.54
N TYR A 93 -5.17 -1.06 5.05
CA TYR A 93 -4.02 -1.85 5.48
C TYR A 93 -2.78 -1.39 4.72
N ILE A 94 -1.65 -1.39 5.40
CA ILE A 94 -0.36 -1.16 4.76
C ILE A 94 0.44 -2.44 4.77
N ASP A 95 0.85 -2.84 3.57
CA ASP A 95 1.83 -3.86 3.39
C ASP A 95 3.11 -3.25 2.80
N VAL A 96 4.25 -3.74 3.26
CA VAL A 96 5.57 -3.30 2.77
C VAL A 96 6.37 -4.51 2.30
N TRP A 97 7.00 -4.39 1.13
CA TRP A 97 7.89 -5.40 0.56
C TRP A 97 9.25 -4.81 0.25
N GLU A 98 10.29 -5.61 0.41
CA GLU A 98 11.65 -5.28 -0.02
C GLU A 98 11.87 -5.77 -1.45
N MET A 99 12.14 -4.85 -2.36
CA MET A 99 12.47 -5.12 -3.76
C MET A 99 13.98 -4.97 -3.96
N GLY A 100 14.70 -6.10 -3.85
CA GLY A 100 16.16 -6.11 -3.90
C GLY A 100 16.79 -5.37 -2.71
N GLU A 101 18.01 -4.86 -2.89
CA GLU A 101 18.79 -4.27 -1.77
C GLU A 101 18.46 -2.80 -1.45
N LYS A 102 17.70 -2.10 -2.29
CA LYS A 102 17.58 -0.63 -2.20
C LYS A 102 16.19 -0.03 -2.41
N ALA A 103 15.21 -0.82 -2.85
CA ALA A 103 13.87 -0.33 -3.10
C ALA A 103 12.86 -1.00 -2.17
N LYS A 104 11.85 -0.25 -1.75
CA LYS A 104 10.69 -0.80 -1.04
C LYS A 104 9.43 -0.54 -1.84
N ILE A 105 8.47 -1.44 -1.70
CA ILE A 105 7.13 -1.31 -2.24
C ILE A 105 6.20 -1.13 -1.05
N VAL A 106 5.40 -0.07 -1.05
CA VAL A 106 4.37 0.18 -0.04
C VAL A 106 3.02 0.13 -0.74
N VAL A 107 2.14 -0.77 -0.29
CA VAL A 107 0.78 -0.90 -0.81
C VAL A 107 -0.20 -0.50 0.28
N PHE A 108 -1.07 0.45 -0.06
CA PHE A 108 -2.24 0.83 0.74
C PHE A 108 -3.45 0.06 0.21
N SER A 109 -3.87 -0.99 0.92
CA SER A 109 -5.03 -1.81 0.54
C SER A 109 -6.28 -1.33 1.25
N LEU A 110 -7.27 -0.86 0.48
CA LEU A 110 -8.59 -0.52 1.01
C LEU A 110 -9.33 -1.81 1.35
N GLN A 111 -9.71 -1.96 2.62
CA GLN A 111 -10.65 -2.97 3.07
C GLN A 111 -11.90 -2.32 3.65
N HIS A 112 -12.95 -3.12 3.70
CA HIS A 112 -14.33 -2.71 3.70
C HIS A 112 -15.16 -3.69 4.52
#